data_AF-A0A7W7HIV6-F1
#
_entry.id   AF-A0A7W7HIV6-F1
#
_cell.length_a   1.000
_cell.length_b   1.000
_cell.length_c   1.000
_cell.angle_alpha   90.00
_cell.angle_beta   90.00
_cell.angle_gamma   90.00
#
_symmetry.space_group_name_H-M   'P 1'
#
loop_
_entity.id
_entity.type
_entity.pdbx_description
1 polymer ?
#
loop_
_entity_poly.entity_id
_entity_poly.type
_entity_poly.pdbx_seq_one_letter_code
_entity_poly.pdbx_strand_id
1 'polypeptide(L)'
;MFATTALRTPLRHYGLSLGHLTEQAAGLWIRSLGLPDSAQACVHREDLPFPHFTISVALPAGTGLPLITVGAAFAEAAGRACAAHASGRSGRAVHFRGCALAPGLLTVGDLQERTDIVRVTAGDLPAQPDDLLDTTRRPTPHWIDGELTLRTDRRPDGVLVPAPRFGW
;
A
#
# COMPACT_ATOMS: atom_id res chain seq x y z
N MET A 1 7.21 -11.64 -19.74
CA MET A 1 6.73 -10.39 -20.37
C MET A 1 5.19 -10.30 -20.29
N PHE A 2 4.60 -10.29 -19.08
CA PHE A 2 3.12 -10.26 -18.89
C PHE A 2 2.64 -9.39 -17.71
N ALA A 3 3.53 -8.64 -17.03
CA ALA A 3 3.13 -7.83 -15.88
C ALA A 3 2.38 -6.53 -16.26
N THR A 4 2.42 -6.10 -17.53
CA THR A 4 2.09 -4.71 -17.91
C THR A 4 0.60 -4.39 -18.00
N THR A 5 -0.29 -5.38 -18.19
CA THR A 5 -1.72 -5.09 -18.42
C THR A 5 -2.51 -4.97 -17.12
N ALA A 6 -2.20 -5.79 -16.11
CA ALA A 6 -2.90 -5.78 -14.82
C ALA A 6 -2.64 -4.48 -14.03
N LEU A 7 -1.42 -3.93 -14.12
CA LEU A 7 -1.03 -2.67 -13.49
C LEU A 7 -1.71 -1.44 -14.13
N ARG A 8 -2.33 -1.59 -15.31
CA ARG A 8 -2.93 -0.47 -16.07
C ARG A 8 -4.45 -0.43 -16.06
N THR A 9 -5.10 -1.41 -15.41
CA THR A 9 -6.57 -1.43 -15.31
C THR A 9 -7.04 -0.29 -14.41
N PRO A 10 -8.09 0.48 -14.76
CA PRO A 10 -8.61 1.51 -13.88
C PRO A 10 -9.19 0.91 -12.58
N LEU A 11 -8.99 1.62 -11.48
CA LEU A 11 -9.48 1.22 -10.16
C LEU A 11 -10.64 2.10 -9.69
N ARG A 12 -11.66 1.45 -9.10
CA ARG A 12 -12.70 2.12 -8.33
C ARG A 12 -12.29 2.15 -6.87
N HIS A 13 -12.30 3.34 -6.28
CA HIS A 13 -11.88 3.57 -4.90
C HIS A 13 -13.08 3.57 -3.94
N TYR A 14 -12.84 3.03 -2.76
CA TYR A 14 -13.79 2.90 -1.66
C TYR A 14 -13.11 3.33 -0.37
N GLY A 15 -13.85 4.03 0.49
CA GLY A 15 -13.42 4.41 1.83
C GLY A 15 -14.19 3.66 2.89
N LEU A 16 -13.52 3.27 3.96
CA LEU A 16 -14.06 2.45 5.05
C LEU A 16 -13.50 2.97 6.38
N SER A 17 -14.38 3.19 7.36
CA SER A 17 -13.96 3.51 8.72
C SER A 17 -14.76 2.71 9.74
N LEU A 18 -14.06 1.81 10.42
CA LEU A 18 -14.61 0.91 11.43
C LEU A 18 -14.10 1.24 12.85
N GLY A 19 -13.34 2.33 13.01
CA GLY A 19 -12.79 2.74 14.31
C GLY A 19 -11.60 1.89 14.79
N HIS A 20 -10.80 1.33 13.89
CA HIS A 20 -9.60 0.57 14.27
C HIS A 20 -8.63 1.46 15.06
N LEU A 21 -8.34 1.09 16.31
CA LEU A 21 -7.46 1.89 17.18
C LEU A 21 -5.98 1.73 16.85
N THR A 22 -5.61 0.69 16.10
CA THR A 22 -4.23 0.44 15.71
C THR A 22 -4.13 0.16 14.22
N GLU A 23 -3.00 0.60 13.67
CA GLU A 23 -2.61 0.35 12.30
C GLU A 23 -2.52 -1.16 12.00
N GLN A 24 -2.06 -1.94 12.98
CA GLN A 24 -1.97 -3.40 12.88
C GLN A 24 -3.36 -4.04 12.78
N ALA A 25 -4.32 -3.60 13.59
CA ALA A 25 -5.69 -4.11 13.53
C ALA A 25 -6.33 -3.81 12.16
N ALA A 26 -6.18 -2.56 11.67
CA ALA A 26 -6.64 -2.19 10.34
C ALA A 26 -5.97 -3.02 9.23
N GLY A 27 -4.66 -3.25 9.33
CA GLY A 27 -3.91 -4.05 8.36
C GLY A 27 -4.30 -5.54 8.36
N LEU A 28 -4.55 -6.13 9.53
CA LEU A 28 -5.06 -7.51 9.64
C LEU A 28 -6.44 -7.64 9.02
N TRP A 29 -7.30 -6.65 9.24
CA TRP A 29 -8.62 -6.62 8.61
C TRP A 29 -8.54 -6.51 7.08
N ILE A 30 -7.66 -5.66 6.53
CA ILE A 30 -7.43 -5.62 5.07
C ILE A 30 -7.04 -7.00 4.54
N ARG A 31 -6.13 -7.70 5.24
CA ARG A 31 -5.66 -9.03 4.82
C ARG A 31 -6.76 -10.08 4.86
N SER A 32 -7.71 -9.99 5.79
CA SER A 32 -8.82 -10.94 5.87
C SER A 32 -9.83 -10.81 4.72
N LEU A 33 -9.81 -9.71 3.97
CA LEU A 33 -10.66 -9.50 2.79
C LEU A 33 -10.30 -10.41 1.61
N GLY A 34 -9.11 -11.02 1.60
CA GLY A 34 -8.66 -11.89 0.50
C GLY A 34 -8.64 -11.16 -0.85
N LEU A 35 -8.16 -9.91 -0.86
CA LEU A 35 -8.17 -9.06 -2.05
C LEU A 35 -7.37 -9.70 -3.20
N PRO A 36 -7.83 -9.56 -4.45
CA PRO A 36 -7.10 -10.06 -5.60
C PRO A 36 -5.80 -9.27 -5.81
N ASP A 37 -4.81 -9.87 -6.48
CA ASP A 37 -3.51 -9.25 -6.79
C ASP A 37 -3.61 -7.99 -7.67
N SER A 38 -4.76 -7.73 -8.27
CA SER A 38 -5.04 -6.54 -9.08
C SER A 38 -5.65 -5.38 -8.27
N ALA A 39 -5.90 -5.57 -6.96
CA ALA A 39 -6.40 -4.56 -6.05
C ALA A 39 -5.28 -3.80 -5.33
N GLN A 40 -5.65 -2.68 -4.71
CA GLN A 40 -4.82 -1.96 -3.74
C GLN A 40 -5.63 -1.70 -2.47
N ALA A 41 -4.99 -1.66 -1.32
CA ALA A 41 -5.61 -1.26 -0.08
C ALA A 41 -4.60 -0.61 0.87
N CYS A 42 -5.03 0.50 1.45
CA CYS A 42 -4.21 1.33 2.31
C CYS A 42 -4.86 1.52 3.67
N VAL A 43 -4.01 1.68 4.69
CA VAL A 43 -4.42 2.27 5.97
C VAL A 43 -4.05 3.75 6.00
N HIS A 44 -4.90 4.54 6.63
CA HIS A 44 -4.74 5.98 6.80
C HIS A 44 -4.98 6.31 8.27
N ARG A 45 -4.24 7.29 8.78
CA ARG A 45 -4.44 7.79 10.13
C ARG A 45 -5.42 8.96 10.12
N GLU A 46 -6.32 8.97 11.09
CA GLU A 46 -7.27 10.04 11.33
C GLU A 46 -7.22 10.43 12.80
N ASP A 47 -7.35 11.72 13.10
CA ASP A 47 -7.36 12.21 14.48
C ASP A 47 -8.77 12.44 15.04
N LEU A 48 -9.78 12.58 14.16
CA LEU A 48 -11.16 12.86 14.53
C LEU A 48 -12.11 11.75 14.07
N PRO A 49 -13.13 11.40 14.87
CA PRO A 49 -13.50 12.02 16.17
C PRO A 49 -12.60 11.61 17.34
N PHE A 50 -11.76 10.59 17.14
CA PHE A 50 -10.66 10.21 18.01
C PHE A 50 -9.54 9.61 17.13
N PRO A 51 -8.30 9.48 17.63
CA PRO A 51 -7.22 8.85 16.89
C PRO A 51 -7.58 7.41 16.50
N HIS A 52 -7.71 7.16 15.19
CA HIS A 52 -8.02 5.84 14.64
C HIS A 52 -7.45 5.67 13.24
N PHE A 53 -7.59 4.46 12.70
CA PHE A 53 -7.18 4.12 11.36
C PHE A 53 -8.37 3.84 10.46
N THR A 54 -8.41 4.55 9.34
CA THR A 54 -9.32 4.33 8.23
C THR A 54 -8.65 3.51 7.15
N ILE A 55 -9.49 2.95 6.28
CA ILE A 55 -9.06 2.04 5.24
C ILE A 55 -9.61 2.57 3.93
N SER A 56 -8.81 2.49 2.88
CA SER A 56 -9.33 2.61 1.53
C SER A 56 -8.91 1.43 0.69
N VAL A 57 -9.82 1.02 -0.20
CA VAL A 57 -9.61 -0.11 -1.10
C VAL A 57 -9.87 0.38 -2.51
N ALA A 58 -9.00 0.01 -3.44
CA ALA A 58 -9.12 0.28 -4.85
C ALA A 58 -9.22 -1.05 -5.58
N LEU A 59 -10.35 -1.29 -6.26
CA LEU A 59 -10.67 -2.56 -6.93
C LEU A 59 -10.76 -2.37 -8.45
N PRO A 60 -10.38 -3.36 -9.26
CA PRO A 60 -10.64 -3.34 -10.70
C PRO A 60 -12.14 -3.16 -10.98
N ALA A 61 -12.46 -2.46 -12.07
CA ALA A 61 -13.85 -2.33 -12.52
C ALA A 61 -14.54 -3.70 -12.62
N GLY A 62 -15.79 -3.79 -12.15
CA GLY A 62 -16.55 -5.04 -12.08
C GLY A 62 -16.29 -5.88 -10.82
N THR A 63 -15.27 -5.56 -10.02
CA THR A 63 -15.05 -6.17 -8.70
C THR A 63 -15.72 -5.34 -7.61
N GLY A 64 -16.56 -5.96 -6.79
CA GLY A 64 -17.20 -5.33 -5.63
C GLY A 64 -16.56 -5.76 -4.31
N LEU A 65 -16.68 -4.92 -3.27
CA LEU A 65 -16.48 -5.38 -1.90
C LEU A 65 -17.71 -6.16 -1.43
N PRO A 66 -17.56 -7.18 -0.58
CA PRO A 66 -18.69 -7.82 0.09
C PRO A 66 -19.60 -6.78 0.77
N LEU A 67 -20.92 -6.94 0.68
CA LEU A 67 -21.88 -5.98 1.23
C LEU A 67 -21.71 -5.77 2.75
N ILE A 68 -21.27 -6.79 3.48
CA ILE A 68 -20.97 -6.72 4.93
C ILE A 68 -19.78 -5.79 5.24
N THR A 69 -18.95 -5.50 4.25
CA THR A 69 -17.86 -4.52 4.32
C THR A 69 -18.38 -3.09 4.15
N VAL A 70 -19.61 -2.90 3.65
CA VAL A 70 -20.23 -1.59 3.41
C VAL A 70 -20.85 -1.08 4.71
N GLY A 71 -19.99 -0.55 5.57
CA GLY A 71 -20.38 0.19 6.77
C GLY A 71 -19.27 1.15 7.15
N ALA A 72 -19.60 2.44 7.26
CA ALA A 72 -18.69 3.43 7.80
C ALA A 72 -19.31 3.98 9.08
N ALA A 73 -18.82 3.52 10.23
CA ALA A 73 -19.14 4.15 11.51
C ALA A 73 -18.76 5.64 11.47
N PHE A 74 -17.73 5.98 10.68
CA PHE A 74 -17.25 7.33 10.45
C PHE A 74 -17.17 7.62 8.93
N ALA A 75 -18.31 7.97 8.31
CA ALA A 75 -18.44 8.18 6.87
C ALA A 75 -17.54 9.29 6.31
N GLU A 76 -17.33 10.37 7.05
CA GLU A 76 -16.46 11.47 6.61
C GLU A 76 -14.99 11.05 6.52
N ALA A 77 -14.51 10.34 7.55
CA ALA A 77 -13.17 9.79 7.62
C ALA A 77 -12.93 8.74 6.51
N ALA A 78 -13.94 7.91 6.24
CA ALA A 78 -13.94 7.01 5.09
C ALA A 78 -13.81 7.77 3.77
N GLY A 79 -14.59 8.85 3.58
CA GLY A 79 -14.52 9.71 2.39
C GLY A 79 -13.13 10.33 2.17
N ARG A 80 -12.49 10.82 3.24
CA ARG A 80 -11.12 11.34 3.18
C ARG A 80 -10.10 10.29 2.77
N ALA A 81 -10.14 9.10 3.38
CA ALA A 81 -9.24 7.99 3.02
C ALA A 81 -9.41 7.55 1.55
N CYS A 82 -10.65 7.54 1.06
CA CYS A 82 -10.96 7.28 -0.35
C CYS A 82 -10.33 8.34 -1.26
N ALA A 83 -10.56 9.62 -0.96
CA ALA A 83 -10.06 10.73 -1.75
C ALA A 83 -8.52 10.81 -1.73
N ALA A 84 -7.89 10.58 -0.58
CA ALA A 84 -6.45 10.58 -0.42
C ALA A 84 -5.78 9.50 -1.27
N HIS A 85 -6.29 8.26 -1.20
CA HIS A 85 -5.78 7.14 -2.01
C HIS A 85 -6.01 7.37 -3.51
N ALA A 86 -7.20 7.80 -3.92
CA ALA A 86 -7.49 8.08 -5.33
C ALA A 86 -6.57 9.14 -5.95
N SER A 87 -6.07 10.06 -5.12
CA SER A 87 -5.13 11.10 -5.53
C SER A 87 -3.65 10.76 -5.30
N GLY A 88 -3.33 9.59 -4.73
CA GLY A 88 -1.97 9.21 -4.35
C GLY A 88 -1.32 10.15 -3.32
N ARG A 89 -2.12 10.88 -2.52
CA ARG A 89 -1.61 11.86 -1.55
C ARG A 89 -1.11 11.24 -0.25
N SER A 90 -1.73 10.16 0.20
CA SER A 90 -1.36 9.50 1.45
C SER A 90 -1.93 8.08 1.55
N GLY A 91 -1.44 7.36 2.56
CA GLY A 91 -1.86 6.01 2.90
C GLY A 91 -0.71 5.02 2.80
N ARG A 92 -0.62 4.13 3.78
CA ARG A 92 0.31 3.01 3.76
C ARG A 92 -0.34 1.82 3.09
N ALA A 93 0.20 1.35 1.99
CA ALA A 93 -0.30 0.16 1.32
C ALA A 93 -0.03 -1.09 2.17
N VAL A 94 -1.10 -1.80 2.47
CA VAL A 94 -1.09 -3.14 3.07
C VAL A 94 -1.24 -4.20 1.97
N HIS A 95 -1.93 -3.84 0.89
CA HIS A 95 -2.08 -4.61 -0.33
C HIS A 95 -1.87 -3.67 -1.52
N PHE A 96 -1.19 -4.13 -2.55
CA PHE A 96 -0.91 -3.38 -3.78
C PHE A 96 -0.76 -4.36 -4.93
N ARG A 97 -0.71 -3.88 -6.17
CA ARG A 97 -0.62 -4.83 -7.28
C ARG A 97 0.76 -5.48 -7.37
N GLY A 98 0.77 -6.77 -7.62
CA GLY A 98 2.00 -7.57 -7.58
C GLY A 98 2.50 -7.86 -6.17
N CYS A 99 1.71 -7.60 -5.12
CA CYS A 99 2.15 -7.80 -3.73
C CYS A 99 2.51 -9.26 -3.41
N ALA A 100 1.97 -10.24 -4.14
CA ALA A 100 2.37 -11.65 -4.03
C ALA A 100 3.74 -11.96 -4.66
N LEU A 101 4.18 -11.16 -5.64
CA LEU A 101 5.47 -11.27 -6.32
C LEU A 101 6.58 -10.46 -5.63
N ALA A 102 6.19 -9.61 -4.68
CA ALA A 102 7.10 -8.73 -3.98
C ALA A 102 8.09 -9.46 -3.05
N PRO A 103 7.75 -10.55 -2.33
CA PRO A 103 8.69 -11.12 -1.35
C PRO A 103 9.88 -11.88 -1.96
N GLY A 104 11.06 -11.68 -1.38
CA GLY A 104 12.29 -12.40 -1.70
C GLY A 104 13.52 -11.48 -1.78
N LEU A 105 14.65 -12.01 -2.26
CA LEU A 105 15.80 -11.20 -2.65
C LEU A 105 15.69 -10.87 -4.14
N LEU A 106 15.63 -9.58 -4.46
CA LEU A 106 15.40 -9.07 -5.82
C LEU A 106 16.12 -7.73 -6.01
N THR A 107 16.27 -7.25 -7.24
CA THR A 107 16.77 -5.89 -7.48
C THR A 107 15.65 -4.85 -7.35
N VAL A 108 15.99 -3.59 -7.13
CA VAL A 108 15.00 -2.49 -7.14
C VAL A 108 14.23 -2.46 -8.47
N GLY A 109 14.92 -2.65 -9.60
CA GLY A 109 14.30 -2.73 -10.92
C GLY A 109 13.29 -3.89 -11.02
N ASP A 110 13.66 -5.07 -10.54
CA ASP A 110 12.75 -6.23 -10.48
C ASP A 110 11.48 -5.92 -9.70
N LEU A 111 11.58 -5.21 -8.57
CA LEU A 111 10.41 -4.83 -7.77
C LEU A 111 9.47 -3.91 -8.55
N GLN A 112 10.03 -2.87 -9.16
CA GLN A 112 9.28 -1.84 -9.90
C GLN A 112 8.61 -2.42 -11.15
N GLU A 113 9.23 -3.40 -11.81
CA GLU A 113 8.64 -4.08 -12.95
C GLU A 113 7.47 -5.00 -12.58
N ARG A 114 7.49 -5.56 -11.36
CA ARG A 114 6.53 -6.58 -10.92
C ARG A 114 5.38 -6.01 -10.09
N THR A 115 5.48 -4.77 -9.64
CA THR A 115 4.56 -4.18 -8.67
C THR A 115 4.17 -2.75 -9.04
N ASP A 116 3.19 -2.19 -8.33
CA ASP A 116 2.86 -0.75 -8.45
C ASP A 116 3.84 0.16 -7.67
N ILE A 117 4.89 -0.39 -7.05
CA ILE A 117 5.89 0.44 -6.35
C ILE A 117 6.67 1.21 -7.42
N VAL A 118 6.48 2.52 -7.45
CA VAL A 118 7.08 3.41 -8.44
C VAL A 118 8.46 3.86 -7.98
N ARG A 119 8.62 4.15 -6.69
CA ARG A 119 9.84 4.76 -6.14
C ARG A 119 10.40 3.94 -5.00
N VAL A 120 11.71 3.73 -4.99
CA VAL A 120 12.43 3.12 -3.87
C VAL A 120 13.52 4.09 -3.41
N THR A 121 13.62 4.31 -2.10
CA THR A 121 14.68 5.16 -1.52
C THR A 121 15.51 4.39 -0.50
N ALA A 122 16.81 4.69 -0.43
CA ALA A 122 17.71 4.25 0.61
C ALA A 122 18.00 5.46 1.52
N GLY A 123 17.31 5.55 2.65
CA GLY A 123 17.17 6.82 3.38
C GLY A 123 16.49 7.88 2.51
N ASP A 124 17.15 9.03 2.34
CA ASP A 124 16.64 10.17 1.57
C ASP A 124 17.04 10.16 0.08
N LEU A 125 17.90 9.21 -0.33
CA LEU A 125 18.38 9.13 -1.70
C LEU A 125 17.61 8.06 -2.50
N PRO A 126 17.37 8.28 -3.81
CA PRO A 126 16.85 7.24 -4.69
C PRO A 126 17.76 6.01 -4.71
N ALA A 127 17.18 4.82 -4.59
CA ALA A 127 17.91 3.57 -4.81
C ALA A 127 18.17 3.36 -6.31
N GLN A 128 19.25 2.67 -6.64
CA GLN A 128 19.59 2.34 -8.02
C GLN A 128 18.86 1.08 -8.47
N PRO A 129 18.52 0.93 -9.76
CA PRO A 129 17.82 -0.27 -10.26
C PRO A 129 18.50 -1.59 -9.91
N ASP A 130 19.83 -1.60 -9.87
CA ASP A 130 20.65 -2.79 -9.60
C ASP A 130 20.92 -3.02 -8.09
N ASP A 131 20.46 -2.12 -7.21
CA ASP A 131 20.58 -2.34 -5.75
C ASP A 131 19.81 -3.62 -5.36
N LEU A 132 20.47 -4.51 -4.61
CA LEU A 132 19.82 -5.68 -4.03
C LEU A 132 18.91 -5.26 -2.88
N LEU A 133 17.69 -5.79 -2.88
CA LEU A 133 16.64 -5.52 -1.90
C LEU A 133 16.09 -6.84 -1.34
N ASP A 134 16.22 -7.02 -0.03
CA ASP A 134 15.64 -8.14 0.71
C ASP A 134 14.23 -7.76 1.20
N THR A 135 13.24 -8.27 0.51
CA THR A 135 11.80 -8.14 0.81
C THR A 135 11.22 -9.45 1.35
N THR A 136 12.04 -10.33 1.95
CA THR A 136 11.55 -11.57 2.59
C THR A 136 10.39 -11.28 3.56
N ARG A 137 10.43 -10.10 4.19
CA ARG A 137 9.25 -9.49 4.82
C ARG A 137 8.50 -8.63 3.81
N ARG A 138 7.19 -8.84 3.73
CA ARG A 138 6.30 -8.08 2.83
C ARG A 138 6.53 -6.58 2.99
N PRO A 139 6.86 -5.85 1.90
CA PRO A 139 7.11 -4.42 1.98
C PRO A 139 5.81 -3.67 2.25
N THR A 140 5.93 -2.50 2.88
CA THR A 140 4.79 -1.64 3.23
C THR A 140 5.03 -0.24 2.67
N PRO A 141 4.88 -0.04 1.35
CA PRO A 141 5.12 1.25 0.72
C PRO A 141 4.02 2.27 1.08
N HIS A 142 4.31 3.55 0.90
CA HIS A 142 3.41 4.67 1.20
C HIS A 142 3.18 5.51 -0.03
N TRP A 143 1.98 6.06 -0.18
CA TRP A 143 1.70 7.10 -1.16
C TRP A 143 2.34 8.42 -0.73
N ILE A 144 3.19 8.97 -1.58
CA ILE A 144 3.89 10.24 -1.38
C ILE A 144 3.92 10.94 -2.73
N ASP A 145 3.39 12.17 -2.78
CA ASP A 145 3.39 13.00 -3.99
C ASP A 145 2.87 12.29 -5.26
N GLY A 146 1.89 11.40 -5.11
CA GLY A 146 1.29 10.64 -6.22
C GLY A 146 1.98 9.31 -6.54
N GLU A 147 3.10 8.98 -5.89
CA GLU A 147 3.87 7.77 -6.14
C GLU A 147 3.82 6.79 -4.96
N LEU A 148 3.62 5.50 -5.25
CA LEU A 148 3.75 4.46 -4.24
C LEU A 148 5.24 4.22 -3.98
N THR A 149 5.70 4.70 -2.83
CA THR A 149 7.11 4.79 -2.47
C THR A 149 7.47 3.78 -1.37
N LEU A 150 8.48 2.96 -1.62
CA LEU A 150 9.08 2.08 -0.61
C LEU A 150 10.35 2.73 -0.05
N ARG A 151 10.35 3.07 1.24
CA ARG A 151 11.57 3.46 1.93
C ARG A 151 12.33 2.25 2.43
N THR A 152 13.64 2.27 2.29
CA THR A 152 14.54 1.19 2.70
C THR A 152 15.72 1.74 3.48
N ASP A 153 16.31 0.89 4.30
CA ASP A 153 17.58 1.14 4.97
C ASP A 153 18.65 0.24 4.35
N ARG A 154 19.90 0.72 4.27
CA ARG A 154 21.02 -0.07 3.76
C ARG A 154 21.70 -0.81 4.92
N ARG A 155 21.78 -2.13 4.82
CA ARG A 155 22.55 -2.97 5.74
C ARG A 155 24.06 -2.83 5.51
N PRO A 156 24.92 -3.25 6.47
CA PRO A 156 26.37 -3.22 6.30
C PRO A 156 26.90 -4.02 5.11
N ASP A 157 26.18 -5.06 4.67
CA ASP A 157 26.50 -5.87 3.48
C ASP A 157 26.03 -5.21 2.16
N GLY A 158 25.51 -3.99 2.22
CA GLY A 158 25.04 -3.23 1.06
C GLY A 158 23.61 -3.54 0.64
N VAL A 159 22.97 -4.57 1.18
CA VAL A 159 21.59 -4.97 0.82
C VAL A 159 20.58 -4.01 1.44
N LEU A 160 19.61 -3.56 0.65
CA LEU A 160 18.50 -2.76 1.10
C LEU A 160 17.47 -3.64 1.81
N VAL A 161 16.85 -3.11 2.87
CA VAL A 161 15.73 -3.75 3.58
C VAL A 161 14.58 -2.75 3.75
N PRO A 162 13.30 -3.15 3.59
CA PRO A 162 12.17 -2.28 3.87
C PRO A 162 12.24 -1.66 5.26
N ALA A 163 12.19 -0.33 5.32
CA ALA A 163 12.16 0.38 6.58
C ALA A 163 10.79 0.13 7.27
N PRO A 164 10.76 -0.09 8.59
CA PRO A 164 9.54 -0.53 9.26
C PRO A 164 8.42 0.52 9.31
N ARG A 165 8.72 1.83 9.12
CA ARG A 165 7.74 2.92 9.28
C ARG A 165 8.08 4.19 8.50
N PHE A 166 7.05 4.84 7.97
CA PHE A 166 7.05 6.30 7.84
C PHE A 166 6.55 6.93 9.16
N GLY A 167 7.00 8.14 9.47
CA GLY A 167 6.23 9.01 10.37
C GLY A 167 4.90 9.33 9.69
N TRP A 168 3.81 9.28 10.44
CA TRP A 168 2.48 9.72 9.99
C TRP A 168 2.37 11.24 10.10
#